data_AF-A0A963VXI5-F1
#
_entry.id   AF-A0A963VXI5-F1
#
_cell.length_a   1.000
_cell.length_b   1.000
_cell.length_c   1.000
_cell.angle_alpha   90.00
_cell.angle_beta   90.00
_cell.angle_gamma   90.00
#
_symmetry.space_group_name_H-M   'P 1'
#
loop_
_entity.id
_entity.type
_entity.pdbx_description
1 polymer ?
#
loop_
_entity_poly.entity_id
_entity_poly.type
_entity_poly.pdbx_seq_one_letter_code
_entity_poly.pdbx_strand_id
1 'polypeptide(L)' 'MLSDADRIFTNLYGDASWKLDDARDRGDWDDTAGIIGKGREWLVDECKASGLRGRGGAGFPTGLKWSFMP' A
#
# COMPACT_ATOMS: atom_id res chain seq x y z
N MET A 1 20.47 -2.38 6.11
CA MET A 1 20.15 -1.21 5.25
C MET A 1 19.07 -1.66 4.28
N LEU A 2 18.08 -0.82 3.96
CA LEU A 2 16.99 -1.17 3.03
C LEU A 2 17.54 -1.28 1.61
N SER A 3 17.20 -2.34 0.86
CA SER A 3 17.62 -2.45 -0.54
C SER A 3 16.72 -1.62 -1.46
N ASP A 4 17.19 -1.29 -2.66
CA ASP A 4 16.42 -0.50 -3.62
C ASP A 4 15.16 -1.24 -4.10
N ALA A 5 15.23 -2.57 -4.22
CA ALA A 5 14.09 -3.42 -4.57
C ALA A 5 13.00 -3.45 -3.48
N ASP A 6 13.36 -3.15 -2.23
CA ASP A 6 12.41 -3.13 -1.10
C ASP A 6 11.73 -1.76 -0.92
N ARG A 7 12.07 -0.76 -1.73
CA ARG A 7 11.46 0.58 -1.66
C ARG A 7 10.06 0.55 -2.26
N ILE A 8 9.04 0.80 -1.44
CA ILE A 8 7.64 0.91 -1.91
C ILE A 8 7.44 2.15 -2.80
N PHE A 9 8.12 3.26 -2.52
CA PHE A 9 8.04 4.49 -3.32
C PHE A 9 9.20 4.57 -4.32
N THR A 10 9.09 3.86 -5.44
CA THR A 10 10.15 3.70 -6.44
C THR A 10 10.42 4.94 -7.29
N ASN A 11 9.39 5.68 -7.69
CA ASN A 11 9.50 6.91 -8.50
C ASN A 11 9.41 8.20 -7.66
N LEU A 12 10.01 8.20 -6.46
CA LEU A 12 9.89 9.33 -5.53
C LEU A 12 10.48 10.65 -6.08
N TYR A 13 11.53 10.55 -6.90
CA TYR A 13 12.25 11.70 -7.46
C TYR A 13 11.79 12.11 -8.86
N GLY A 14 10.88 11.34 -9.48
CA GLY A 14 10.39 11.63 -10.83
C GLY A 14 11.36 11.26 -11.95
N ASP A 15 12.23 10.26 -11.73
CA ASP A 15 13.15 9.75 -12.75
C ASP A 15 12.40 9.11 -13.94
N ALA A 16 11.18 8.60 -13.70
CA ALA A 16 10.24 8.14 -14.72
C ALA A 16 8.95 9.01 -14.72
N SER A 17 8.11 8.88 -15.76
CA SER A 17 6.85 9.63 -15.82
C SER A 17 5.90 9.25 -14.68
N TRP A 18 5.12 10.24 -14.21
CA TRP A 18 4.04 10.03 -13.24
C TRP A 18 2.72 9.57 -13.89
N LYS A 19 2.68 9.45 -15.22
CA LYS A 19 1.50 9.05 -15.98
C LYS A 19 1.12 7.59 -15.72
N LEU A 20 -0.13 7.25 -16.06
CA LEU A 20 -0.72 5.94 -15.77
C LEU A 20 0.02 4.77 -16.45
N ASP A 21 0.47 4.94 -17.68
CA ASP A 21 1.15 3.86 -18.41
C ASP A 21 2.48 3.50 -17.73
N ASP A 22 3.35 4.49 -17.46
CA ASP A 22 4.58 4.28 -16.69
C ASP A 22 4.32 3.82 -15.23
N ALA A 23 3.17 4.15 -14.64
CA ALA A 23 2.79 3.65 -13.32
C ALA A 23 2.52 2.14 -13.36
N ARG A 24 1.80 1.68 -14.39
CA ARG A 24 1.55 0.25 -14.61
C ARG A 24 2.85 -0.51 -14.84
N ASP A 25 3.81 0.07 -15.55
CA ASP A 25 5.13 -0.54 -15.75
C ASP A 25 5.91 -0.73 -14.43
N ARG A 26 5.65 0.09 -13.41
CA ARG A 26 6.23 -0.06 -12.06
C ARG A 26 5.49 -1.05 -11.17
N GLY A 27 4.43 -1.71 -11.67
CA GLY A 27 3.58 -2.61 -10.91
C GLY A 27 2.43 -1.92 -10.17
N ASP A 28 2.22 -0.60 -10.36
CA ASP A 28 1.03 0.06 -9.85
C ASP A 28 -0.20 -0.50 -10.60
N TRP A 29 -1.35 -0.62 -9.92
CA TRP A 29 -2.59 -1.24 -10.43
C TRP A 29 -2.57 -2.75 -10.66
N ASP A 30 -1.45 -3.44 -10.39
CA ASP A 30 -1.36 -4.89 -10.51
C ASP A 30 -2.38 -5.61 -9.60
N ASP A 31 -3.12 -6.56 -10.18
CA ASP A 31 -4.21 -7.34 -9.57
C ASP A 31 -5.18 -6.58 -8.61
N THR A 32 -5.36 -5.27 -8.82
CA THR A 32 -6.21 -4.46 -7.93
C THR A 32 -7.65 -4.96 -7.89
N ALA A 33 -8.16 -5.48 -9.01
CA ALA A 33 -9.48 -6.11 -9.07
C ALA A 33 -9.57 -7.39 -8.22
N GLY A 34 -8.54 -8.26 -8.25
CA GLY A 34 -8.47 -9.45 -7.40
C GLY A 34 -8.35 -9.10 -5.92
N ILE A 35 -7.53 -8.10 -5.58
CA ILE A 35 -7.38 -7.57 -4.22
C ILE A 35 -8.71 -7.04 -3.68
N ILE A 36 -9.46 -6.26 -4.47
CA ILE A 36 -10.80 -5.79 -4.10
C ILE A 36 -11.77 -6.98 -3.96
N GLY A 37 -11.68 -7.97 -4.84
CA GLY A 37 -12.52 -9.17 -4.83
C GLY A 37 -12.36 -10.04 -3.57
N LYS A 38 -11.26 -9.93 -2.84
CA LYS A 38 -11.03 -10.63 -1.56
C LYS A 38 -11.88 -10.08 -0.40
N GLY A 39 -12.45 -8.88 -0.56
CA GLY A 39 -13.37 -8.29 0.41
C GLY A 39 -12.70 -7.51 1.54
N ARG A 40 -13.52 -6.75 2.27
CA ARG A 40 -13.08 -5.79 3.30
C ARG A 40 -12.36 -6.47 4.47
N GLU A 41 -12.92 -7.57 4.98
CA GLU A 41 -12.39 -8.29 6.13
C GLU A 41 -10.95 -8.77 5.87
N TRP A 42 -10.74 -9.37 4.70
CA TRP A 42 -9.41 -9.82 4.27
C TRP A 42 -8.41 -8.64 4.21
N LEU A 43 -8.79 -7.52 3.59
CA LEU A 43 -7.92 -6.34 3.50
C LEU A 43 -7.53 -5.78 4.86
N VAL A 44 -8.50 -5.69 5.78
CA VAL A 44 -8.27 -5.19 7.14
C VAL A 44 -7.34 -6.11 7.91
N ASP A 45 -7.50 -7.43 7.78
CA ASP A 45 -6.69 -8.40 8.50
C ASP A 45 -5.25 -8.49 7.97
N GLU A 46 -5.04 -8.40 6.65
CA GLU A 46 -3.70 -8.24 6.06
C GLU A 46 -3.01 -6.96 6.58
N CYS A 47 -3.76 -5.85 6.68
CA CYS A 47 -3.21 -4.61 7.21
C CYS A 47 -2.87 -4.69 8.70
N LYS A 48 -3.62 -5.45 9.50
CA LYS A 48 -3.25 -5.75 10.89
C LYS A 48 -2.00 -6.63 10.94
N ALA A 49 -1.95 -7.69 10.14
CA ALA A 49 -0.85 -8.64 10.08
C ALA A 49 0.49 -7.99 9.67
N SER A 50 0.45 -7.01 8.75
CA SER A 50 1.64 -6.25 8.34
C SER A 50 2.28 -5.42 9.46
N GLY A 51 1.56 -5.18 10.57
CA GLY A 51 2.04 -4.31 11.66
C GLY A 51 2.13 -2.83 11.28
N LEU A 52 1.49 -2.39 10.20
CA LEU A 52 1.53 -0.99 9.77
C LEU A 52 0.97 -0.07 10.85
N ARG A 53 1.72 1.00 11.14
CA ARG A 53 1.33 2.09 12.06
C ARG A 53 1.14 3.39 11.29
N GLY A 54 0.27 4.27 11.77
CA GLY A 54 -0.02 5.55 11.13
C GLY A 54 1.22 6.42 10.93
N ARG A 55 1.41 6.91 9.70
CA ARG A 55 2.57 7.74 9.29
C ARG A 55 2.36 9.24 9.48
N GLY A 56 1.26 9.66 10.12
CA GLY A 56 0.93 11.05 10.42
C GLY A 56 1.42 11.57 11.78
N GLY A 57 2.35 10.89 12.44
CA GLY A 57 2.92 11.28 13.75
C GLY A 57 2.31 10.58 14.97
N ALA A 58 1.01 10.30 14.98
CA ALA A 58 0.35 9.62 16.11
C ALA A 58 0.74 8.14 16.28
N GLY A 59 1.18 7.47 15.21
CA GLY A 59 1.67 6.08 15.30
C GLY A 59 0.62 5.03 15.70
N PHE A 60 -0.68 5.34 15.56
CA PHE A 60 -1.76 4.39 15.89
C PHE A 60 -1.79 3.20 14.89
N PRO A 61 -2.07 1.95 15.31
CA PRO A 61 -2.09 0.80 14.40
C PRO A 61 -3.13 0.96 13.28
N THR A 62 -2.68 0.91 12.02
CA THR A 62 -3.50 1.28 10.86
C THR A 62 -4.64 0.28 10.64
N GLY A 63 -4.35 -1.03 10.60
CA GLY A 63 -5.37 -2.06 10.42
C GLY A 63 -6.45 -2.07 11.52
N LEU A 64 -6.06 -1.78 12.77
CA LEU A 64 -7.02 -1.62 13.87
C LEU A 64 -7.90 -0.39 13.64
N LYS A 65 -7.32 0.76 13.26
CA LYS A 65 -8.09 1.98 12.96
C LYS A 65 -9.13 1.74 11.87
N TRP A 66 -8.77 0.99 10.83
CA TRP A 66 -9.66 0.70 9.71
C TRP A 66 -10.82 -0.22 10.10
N SER A 67 -10.63 -1.10 11.08
CA SER A 67 -11.69 -2.00 11.56
C SER A 67 -12.87 -1.29 12.25
N PHE A 68 -12.73 -0.01 12.61
CA PHE A 68 -13.79 0.77 13.26
C PHE A 68 -14.90 1.20 12.31
N MET A 69 -14.61 1.32 11.01
CA MET A 69 -15.59 1.73 9.99
C MET A 69 -16.23 0.49 9.37
N PRO A 70 -17.55 0.46 9.11
CA PRO A 70 -18.26 -0.65 8.46
C PRO A 70 -17.92 -0.79 6.96
#